data_AF-A0A1E5FYT2-F1
#
_entry.id   AF-A0A1E5FYT2-F1
#
_cell.length_a   1.000
_cell.length_b   1.000
_cell.length_c   1.000
_cell.angle_alpha   90.00
_cell.angle_beta   90.00
_cell.angle_gamma   90.00
#
_symmetry.space_group_name_H-M   'P 1'
#
loop_
_entity.id
_entity.type
_entity.pdbx_description
1 polymer ?
#
loop_
_entity_poly.entity_id
_entity_poly.type
_entity_poly.pdbx_seq_one_letter_code
_entity_poly.pdbx_strand_id
1 'polypeptide(L)'
;MVRYIEAYIGEYASGKSEVAINRALQLKAGRGEVTLVDLDTVEPFYTLRPIKKRLEEKELRVIAWDPQEIMGFGETGILMKPEMRWALQHAGDIVLDIGYGVQGAKILDTIEGAAENADLKLYCVINTGRPMTSDVNDIITYVNNIVGIDGLVNNSHLGDHTDVDFIQTGSDIVLDAAKKLGLPVIATTADISFKEQLGSHDKNNIEVRYLERWMPSALW
;
A
#
# COMPACT_ATOMS: atom_id res chain seq x y z
N MET A 1 -9.41 -11.48 -19.32
CA MET A 1 -8.70 -10.30 -18.81
C MET A 1 -8.21 -10.68 -17.42
N VAL A 2 -6.91 -10.52 -17.12
CA VAL A 2 -6.36 -10.85 -15.78
C VAL A 2 -7.04 -9.97 -14.74
N ARG A 3 -7.48 -10.48 -13.59
CA ARG A 3 -8.02 -9.69 -12.47
C ARG A 3 -6.90 -9.44 -11.46
N TYR A 4 -6.71 -8.20 -11.04
CA TYR A 4 -5.73 -7.86 -10.00
C TYR A 4 -6.42 -7.80 -8.65
N ILE A 5 -5.91 -8.55 -7.67
CA ILE A 5 -6.33 -8.48 -6.28
C ILE A 5 -5.04 -8.28 -5.48
N GLU A 6 -4.77 -7.04 -5.12
CA GLU A 6 -3.50 -6.64 -4.52
C GLU A 6 -3.73 -6.06 -3.13
N ALA A 7 -2.96 -6.51 -2.16
CA ALA A 7 -2.96 -6.02 -0.79
C ALA A 7 -1.62 -5.37 -0.47
N TYR A 8 -1.67 -4.17 0.11
CA TYR A 8 -0.48 -3.39 0.45
C TYR A 8 -0.36 -3.27 1.96
N ILE A 9 0.67 -3.88 2.52
CA ILE A 9 1.04 -3.82 3.94
C ILE A 9 2.42 -3.20 4.08
N GLY A 10 2.78 -2.69 5.24
CA GLY A 10 4.14 -2.21 5.50
C GLY A 10 4.25 -1.57 6.87
N GLU A 11 5.45 -1.11 7.21
CA GLU A 11 5.68 -0.49 8.51
C GLU A 11 4.94 0.84 8.65
N TYR A 12 4.72 1.28 9.88
CA TYR A 12 4.21 2.62 10.14
C TYR A 12 4.99 3.68 9.34
N ALA A 13 4.25 4.58 8.69
CA ALA A 13 4.79 5.63 7.81
C ALA A 13 5.68 5.13 6.64
N SER A 14 5.52 3.88 6.20
CA SER A 14 6.11 3.35 4.96
C SER A 14 5.48 3.93 3.69
N GLY A 15 4.31 4.57 3.80
CA GLY A 15 3.54 5.13 2.67
C GLY A 15 2.62 4.12 1.96
N LYS A 16 2.31 2.99 2.61
CA LYS A 16 1.41 1.94 2.09
C LYS A 16 0.08 2.45 1.51
N SER A 17 -0.61 3.36 2.20
CA SER A 17 -1.87 3.94 1.74
C SER A 17 -1.72 4.77 0.47
N GLU A 18 -0.64 5.55 0.36
CA GLU A 18 -0.34 6.35 -0.84
C GLU A 18 -0.05 5.44 -2.05
N VAL A 19 0.71 4.35 -1.82
CA VAL A 19 0.98 3.33 -2.84
C VAL A 19 -0.33 2.65 -3.28
N ALA A 20 -1.20 2.26 -2.34
CA ALA A 20 -2.48 1.62 -2.62
C ALA A 20 -3.43 2.54 -3.42
N ILE A 21 -3.55 3.81 -3.05
CA ILE A 21 -4.36 4.81 -3.77
C ILE A 21 -3.89 4.93 -5.22
N ASN A 22 -2.61 5.20 -5.41
CA ASN A 22 -2.05 5.42 -6.75
C ASN A 22 -2.14 4.15 -7.60
N ARG A 23 -1.99 2.97 -6.99
CA ARG A 23 -2.21 1.71 -7.70
C ARG A 23 -3.65 1.56 -8.17
N ALA A 24 -4.63 1.84 -7.31
CA ALA A 24 -6.04 1.78 -7.69
C ALA A 24 -6.36 2.75 -8.85
N LEU A 25 -5.83 3.97 -8.79
CA LEU A 25 -5.98 4.97 -9.87
C LEU A 25 -5.29 4.53 -11.17
N GLN A 26 -4.11 3.92 -11.09
CA GLN A 26 -3.40 3.39 -12.25
C GLN A 26 -4.20 2.27 -12.93
N LEU A 27 -4.75 1.34 -12.14
CA LEU A 27 -5.62 0.27 -12.65
C LEU A 27 -6.87 0.87 -13.30
N LYS A 28 -7.46 1.90 -12.69
CA LYS A 28 -8.65 2.56 -13.22
C LYS A 28 -8.44 3.20 -14.58
N ALA A 29 -7.24 3.75 -14.84
CA ALA A 29 -6.91 4.48 -16.08
C ALA A 29 -6.91 3.64 -17.38
N GLY A 30 -7.18 2.33 -17.33
CA GLY A 30 -7.25 1.49 -18.54
C GLY A 30 -8.12 0.24 -18.39
N ARG A 31 -8.96 0.18 -17.36
CA ARG A 31 -9.69 -1.04 -16.97
C ARG A 31 -11.10 -0.68 -16.52
N GLY A 32 -11.87 -1.71 -16.14
CA GLY A 32 -13.27 -1.57 -15.73
C GLY A 32 -13.43 -1.08 -14.30
N GLU A 33 -14.18 -1.85 -13.51
CA GLU A 33 -14.40 -1.54 -12.10
C GLU A 33 -13.11 -1.75 -11.29
N VAL A 34 -12.80 -0.80 -10.41
CA VAL A 34 -11.70 -0.89 -9.44
C VAL A 34 -12.24 -0.54 -8.06
N THR A 35 -12.00 -1.43 -7.10
CA THR A 35 -12.41 -1.27 -5.71
C THR A 35 -11.19 -1.04 -4.84
N LEU A 36 -11.15 0.08 -4.11
CA LEU A 36 -10.14 0.37 -3.09
C LEU A 36 -10.78 0.20 -1.70
N VAL A 37 -10.13 -0.57 -0.83
CA VAL A 37 -10.68 -0.93 0.49
C VAL A 37 -9.74 -0.46 1.59
N ASP A 38 -10.28 0.31 2.53
CA ASP A 38 -9.58 0.74 3.74
C ASP A 38 -9.68 -0.34 4.82
N LEU A 39 -8.61 -1.12 5.00
CA LEU A 39 -8.50 -2.12 6.07
C LEU A 39 -7.49 -1.69 7.16
N ASP A 40 -7.03 -0.44 7.15
CA ASP A 40 -6.16 0.07 8.21
C ASP A 40 -7.00 0.43 9.45
N THR A 41 -7.26 -0.59 10.27
CA THR A 41 -7.92 -0.44 11.57
C THR A 41 -6.96 -0.06 12.69
N VAL A 42 -5.65 0.01 12.40
CA VAL A 42 -4.61 0.31 13.41
C VAL A 42 -4.36 1.81 13.48
N GLU A 43 -4.38 2.50 12.34
CA GLU A 43 -4.20 3.95 12.26
C GLU A 43 -5.56 4.70 12.35
N PRO A 44 -5.76 5.54 13.38
CA PRO A 44 -7.01 6.29 13.53
C PRO A 44 -7.07 7.56 12.66
N PHE A 45 -5.95 8.23 12.36
CA PHE A 45 -5.97 9.60 11.80
C PHE A 45 -5.49 9.69 10.36
N TYR A 46 -4.49 8.90 9.95
CA TYR A 46 -3.91 8.99 8.61
C TYR A 46 -4.39 7.86 7.69
N THR A 47 -5.65 7.97 7.22
CA THR A 47 -6.35 6.90 6.47
C THR A 47 -7.09 7.44 5.24
N LEU A 48 -7.66 6.55 4.42
CA LEU A 48 -8.39 6.91 3.20
C LEU A 48 -9.67 7.73 3.47
N ARG A 49 -10.19 7.71 4.70
CA ARG A 49 -11.55 8.17 5.06
C ARG A 49 -11.82 9.65 4.70
N PRO A 50 -10.93 10.62 4.99
CA PRO A 50 -11.17 12.02 4.61
C PRO A 50 -11.18 12.27 3.12
N ILE A 51 -10.45 11.45 2.37
CA ILE A 51 -10.29 11.60 0.92
C ILE A 51 -11.20 10.66 0.13
N LYS A 52 -12.03 9.84 0.79
CA LYS A 52 -12.98 8.89 0.19
C LYS A 52 -13.76 9.51 -0.98
N LYS A 53 -14.45 10.62 -0.74
CA LYS A 53 -15.27 11.29 -1.77
C LYS A 53 -14.46 11.74 -2.99
N ARG A 54 -13.25 12.24 -2.76
CA ARG A 54 -12.35 12.66 -3.86
C ARG A 54 -11.84 11.48 -4.67
N LEU A 55 -11.68 10.31 -4.04
CA LEU A 55 -11.32 9.06 -4.71
C LEU A 55 -12.53 8.49 -5.50
N GLU A 56 -13.74 8.60 -4.96
CA GLU A 56 -14.98 8.23 -5.66
C GLU A 56 -15.25 9.14 -6.87
N GLU A 57 -14.90 10.43 -6.80
CA GLU A 57 -14.92 11.36 -7.94
C GLU A 57 -13.93 10.96 -9.06
N LYS A 58 -12.93 10.13 -8.75
CA LYS A 58 -12.04 9.48 -9.73
C LYS A 58 -12.59 8.13 -10.20
N GLU A 59 -13.89 7.89 -9.98
CA GLU A 59 -14.62 6.69 -10.41
C GLU A 59 -14.11 5.38 -9.79
N LEU A 60 -13.43 5.46 -8.65
CA LEU A 60 -13.12 4.30 -7.82
C LEU A 60 -14.34 3.94 -6.96
N ARG A 61 -14.57 2.65 -6.75
CA ARG A 61 -15.42 2.19 -5.64
C ARG A 61 -14.56 2.20 -4.37
N VAL A 62 -14.94 2.97 -3.36
CA VAL A 62 -14.15 3.08 -2.12
C VAL A 62 -14.92 2.50 -0.94
N ILE A 63 -14.45 1.37 -0.42
CA ILE A 63 -15.00 0.73 0.79
C ILE A 63 -14.21 1.25 1.99
N ALA A 64 -14.69 2.34 2.56
CA ALA A 64 -14.15 2.95 3.78
C ALA A 64 -15.28 3.54 4.64
N TRP A 65 -14.98 3.81 5.91
CA TRP A 65 -15.86 4.64 6.74
C TRP A 65 -15.97 6.04 6.19
N ASP A 66 -17.19 6.60 6.20
CA ASP A 66 -17.36 8.03 6.03
C ASP A 66 -16.99 8.74 7.33
N PRO A 67 -16.33 9.91 7.25
CA PRO A 67 -15.97 10.67 8.45
C PRO A 67 -17.13 10.91 9.43
N GLN A 68 -18.33 11.12 8.92
CA GLN A 68 -19.51 11.38 9.74
C GLN A 68 -20.00 10.13 10.50
N GLU A 69 -19.72 8.92 9.98
CA GLU A 69 -20.18 7.67 10.58
C GLU A 69 -19.31 7.22 11.76
N ILE A 70 -18.05 7.66 11.80
CA ILE A 70 -17.10 7.35 12.89
C ILE A 70 -16.97 8.50 13.90
N MET A 71 -17.72 9.58 13.71
CA MET A 71 -17.79 10.69 14.64
C MET A 71 -18.35 10.20 15.99
N GLY A 72 -17.49 10.14 17.02
CA GLY A 72 -17.84 9.63 18.35
C GLY A 72 -17.30 8.24 18.69
N PHE A 73 -16.53 7.59 17.81
CA PHE A 73 -15.90 6.29 18.10
C PHE A 73 -14.78 6.37 19.15
N GLY A 74 -14.31 7.57 19.53
CA GLY A 74 -13.33 7.78 20.60
C GLY A 74 -11.97 7.14 20.35
N GLU A 75 -11.26 6.72 21.41
CA GLU A 75 -9.98 5.98 21.36
C GLU A 75 -10.16 4.47 21.05
N THR A 76 -11.41 4.02 20.87
CA THR A 76 -11.70 2.65 20.50
C THR A 76 -11.28 2.45 19.05
N GLY A 77 -10.37 1.50 18.79
CA GLY A 77 -9.90 1.17 17.45
C GLY A 77 -11.07 1.02 16.45
N ILE A 78 -10.81 1.36 15.19
CA ILE A 78 -11.88 1.48 14.21
C ILE A 78 -12.43 0.11 13.84
N LEU A 79 -13.75 -0.06 14.01
CA LEU A 79 -14.44 -1.31 13.71
C LEU A 79 -14.44 -1.58 12.21
N MET A 80 -14.41 -2.84 11.81
CA MET A 80 -14.58 -3.20 10.41
C MET A 80 -16.04 -3.04 9.97
N LYS A 81 -16.29 -2.40 8.81
CA LYS A 81 -17.63 -2.41 8.18
C LYS A 81 -17.96 -3.82 7.67
N PRO A 82 -19.23 -4.26 7.73
CA PRO A 82 -19.63 -5.53 7.12
C PRO A 82 -19.23 -5.67 5.64
N GLU A 83 -19.27 -4.57 4.87
CA GLU A 83 -18.88 -4.58 3.45
C GLU A 83 -17.39 -4.91 3.23
N MET A 84 -16.50 -4.50 4.14
CA MET A 84 -15.06 -4.80 4.06
C MET A 84 -14.80 -6.31 4.06
N ARG A 85 -15.55 -7.07 4.87
CA ARG A 85 -15.44 -8.54 4.95
C ARG A 85 -15.71 -9.22 3.60
N TRP A 86 -16.58 -8.65 2.78
CA TRP A 86 -17.00 -9.22 1.49
C TRP A 86 -16.30 -8.55 0.30
N ALA A 87 -15.24 -7.75 0.55
CA ALA A 87 -14.53 -6.99 -0.47
C ALA A 87 -14.17 -7.82 -1.72
N LEU A 88 -13.70 -9.07 -1.53
CA LEU A 88 -13.25 -9.95 -2.61
C LEU A 88 -14.38 -10.41 -3.56
N GLN A 89 -15.64 -10.23 -3.17
CA GLN A 89 -16.81 -10.58 -3.98
C GLN A 89 -17.15 -9.50 -5.03
N HIS A 90 -16.56 -8.30 -4.94
CA HIS A 90 -16.77 -7.25 -5.93
C HIS A 90 -16.11 -7.61 -7.26
N ALA A 91 -16.79 -7.29 -8.38
CA ALA A 91 -16.23 -7.47 -9.70
C ALA A 91 -15.07 -6.50 -9.98
N GLY A 92 -14.26 -6.84 -10.98
CA GLY A 92 -13.11 -6.01 -11.37
C GLY A 92 -11.91 -6.18 -10.46
N ASP A 93 -10.99 -5.21 -10.55
CA ASP A 93 -9.75 -5.23 -9.79
C ASP A 93 -9.97 -4.69 -8.36
N ILE A 94 -9.19 -5.20 -7.42
CA ILE A 94 -9.31 -4.89 -6.00
C ILE A 94 -7.94 -4.51 -5.45
N VAL A 95 -7.90 -3.39 -4.72
CA VAL A 95 -6.73 -2.94 -3.96
C VAL A 95 -7.12 -2.82 -2.49
N LEU A 96 -6.38 -3.48 -1.62
CA LEU A 96 -6.57 -3.47 -0.17
C LEU A 96 -5.45 -2.64 0.49
N ASP A 97 -5.80 -1.57 1.17
CA ASP A 97 -4.89 -0.81 2.05
C ASP A 97 -4.91 -1.45 3.44
N ILE A 98 -3.83 -2.14 3.82
CA ILE A 98 -3.74 -2.89 5.08
C ILE A 98 -2.93 -2.10 6.09
N GLY A 99 -3.36 -2.12 7.35
CA GLY A 99 -2.62 -1.56 8.48
C GLY A 99 -1.22 -2.15 8.66
N TYR A 100 -0.45 -1.64 9.61
CA TYR A 100 0.96 -2.00 9.76
C TYR A 100 1.20 -3.25 10.62
N GLY A 101 2.33 -3.91 10.38
CA GLY A 101 2.84 -5.03 11.18
C GLY A 101 1.98 -6.29 11.16
N VAL A 102 2.29 -7.22 12.06
CA VAL A 102 1.58 -8.52 12.18
C VAL A 102 0.10 -8.35 12.44
N GLN A 103 -0.28 -7.30 13.18
CA GLN A 103 -1.69 -7.00 13.48
C GLN A 103 -2.45 -6.59 12.22
N GLY A 104 -1.82 -5.78 11.34
CA GLY A 104 -2.37 -5.44 10.03
C GLY A 104 -2.59 -6.67 9.17
N ALA A 105 -1.59 -7.57 9.08
CA ALA A 105 -1.70 -8.79 8.26
C ALA A 105 -2.88 -9.70 8.66
N LYS A 106 -3.13 -9.84 9.97
CA LYS A 106 -4.26 -10.63 10.51
C LYS A 106 -5.63 -10.14 10.07
N ILE A 107 -5.76 -8.90 9.56
CA ILE A 107 -7.03 -8.41 9.03
C ILE A 107 -7.49 -9.26 7.84
N LEU A 108 -6.56 -9.83 7.06
CA LEU A 108 -6.88 -10.70 5.93
C LEU A 108 -7.61 -11.98 6.34
N ASP A 109 -7.33 -12.51 7.53
CA ASP A 109 -8.03 -13.70 8.06
C ASP A 109 -9.53 -13.46 8.28
N THR A 110 -9.94 -12.18 8.34
CA THR A 110 -11.34 -11.78 8.50
C THR A 110 -12.03 -11.51 7.17
N ILE A 111 -11.29 -11.46 6.06
CA ILE A 111 -11.82 -11.22 4.71
C ILE A 111 -12.25 -12.56 4.10
N GLU A 112 -13.52 -12.63 3.71
CA GLU A 112 -14.10 -13.86 3.21
C GLU A 112 -13.49 -14.28 1.87
N GLY A 113 -12.96 -15.50 1.82
CA GLY A 113 -12.31 -16.07 0.64
C GLY A 113 -10.86 -15.65 0.43
N ALA A 114 -10.25 -14.86 1.33
CA ALA A 114 -8.89 -14.37 1.14
C ALA A 114 -7.84 -15.49 1.20
N ALA A 115 -7.98 -16.42 2.14
CA ALA A 115 -7.03 -17.52 2.33
C ALA A 115 -7.00 -18.50 1.14
N GLU A 116 -8.11 -18.67 0.43
CA GLU A 116 -8.23 -19.57 -0.72
C GLU A 116 -7.98 -18.88 -2.07
N ASN A 117 -7.82 -17.55 -2.10
CA ASN A 117 -7.73 -16.79 -3.33
C ASN A 117 -6.30 -16.76 -3.88
N ALA A 118 -6.01 -17.60 -4.87
CA ALA A 118 -4.70 -17.67 -5.52
C ALA A 118 -4.29 -16.40 -6.30
N ASP A 119 -5.26 -15.54 -6.65
CA ASP A 119 -5.02 -14.28 -7.34
C ASP A 119 -4.68 -13.13 -6.37
N LEU A 120 -4.93 -13.30 -5.06
CA LEU A 120 -4.57 -12.32 -4.05
C LEU A 120 -3.05 -12.26 -3.90
N LYS A 121 -2.49 -11.06 -4.07
CA LYS A 121 -1.07 -10.78 -3.89
C LYS A 121 -0.84 -9.81 -2.74
N LEU A 122 -0.03 -10.22 -1.77
CA LEU A 122 0.32 -9.40 -0.62
C LEU A 122 1.70 -8.79 -0.80
N TYR A 123 1.76 -7.47 -0.96
CA TYR A 123 2.98 -6.72 -1.18
C TYR A 123 3.37 -5.93 0.07
N CYS A 124 4.63 -6.09 0.49
CA CYS A 124 5.18 -5.32 1.60
C CYS A 124 5.86 -4.05 1.07
N VAL A 125 5.32 -2.89 1.45
CA VAL A 125 5.84 -1.56 1.15
C VAL A 125 6.95 -1.21 2.14
N ILE A 126 8.14 -0.97 1.60
CA ILE A 126 9.35 -0.71 2.37
C ILE A 126 9.78 0.74 2.19
N ASN A 127 10.06 1.42 3.30
CA ASN A 127 10.73 2.72 3.30
C ASN A 127 12.00 2.63 4.13
N THR A 128 13.16 2.74 3.49
CA THR A 128 14.47 2.66 4.19
C THR A 128 14.77 3.85 5.10
N GLY A 129 13.93 4.89 5.08
CA GLY A 129 13.97 5.99 6.05
C GLY A 129 13.33 5.66 7.41
N ARG A 130 12.80 4.44 7.60
CA ARG A 130 12.20 4.00 8.86
C ARG A 130 13.14 3.09 9.63
N PRO A 131 13.25 3.24 10.97
CA PRO A 131 14.18 2.45 11.78
C PRO A 131 14.02 0.93 11.63
N MET A 132 12.78 0.44 11.54
CA MET A 132 12.49 -1.00 11.48
C MET A 132 12.74 -1.63 10.10
N THR A 133 13.05 -0.81 9.09
CA THR A 133 13.32 -1.25 7.71
C THR A 133 14.51 -0.49 7.14
N SER A 134 15.46 -0.08 7.98
CA SER A 134 16.51 0.87 7.63
C SER A 134 17.63 0.24 6.79
N ASP A 135 17.86 -1.06 7.00
CA ASP A 135 18.85 -1.85 6.27
C ASP A 135 18.30 -3.23 5.84
N VAL A 136 19.16 -4.01 5.17
CA VAL A 136 18.82 -5.32 4.63
C VAL A 136 18.34 -6.30 5.70
N ASN A 137 18.98 -6.34 6.87
CA ASN A 137 18.64 -7.28 7.94
C ASN A 137 17.36 -6.87 8.65
N ASP A 138 17.15 -5.56 8.83
CA ASP A 138 15.92 -5.00 9.37
C ASP A 138 14.73 -5.37 8.48
N ILE A 139 14.85 -5.19 7.16
CA ILE A 139 13.80 -5.57 6.20
C ILE A 139 13.52 -7.07 6.26
N ILE A 140 14.56 -7.91 6.28
CA ILE A 140 14.40 -9.38 6.37
C ILE A 140 13.64 -9.74 7.64
N THR A 141 14.03 -9.15 8.78
CA THR A 141 13.40 -9.39 10.07
C THR A 141 11.94 -8.96 10.04
N TYR A 142 11.66 -7.78 9.49
CA TYR A 142 10.32 -7.23 9.36
C TYR A 142 9.41 -8.13 8.50
N VAL A 143 9.87 -8.46 7.29
CA VAL A 143 9.11 -9.26 6.32
C VAL A 143 8.88 -10.67 6.83
N ASN A 144 9.86 -11.32 7.48
CA ASN A 144 9.68 -12.66 8.04
C ASN A 144 8.64 -12.73 9.17
N ASN A 145 8.34 -11.62 9.84
CA ASN A 145 7.27 -11.58 10.84
C ASN A 145 5.87 -11.56 10.21
N ILE A 146 5.76 -11.33 8.90
CA ILE A 146 4.50 -11.25 8.16
C ILE A 146 4.40 -12.45 7.22
N VAL A 147 3.38 -13.29 7.42
CA VAL A 147 3.18 -14.48 6.61
C VAL A 147 2.55 -14.10 5.26
N GLY A 148 3.01 -14.74 4.19
CA GLY A 148 2.36 -14.69 2.88
C GLY A 148 2.75 -13.51 1.99
N ILE A 149 3.85 -12.80 2.26
CA ILE A 149 4.35 -11.75 1.37
C ILE A 149 4.76 -12.36 0.01
N ASP A 150 4.17 -11.84 -1.07
CA ASP A 150 4.46 -12.23 -2.47
C ASP A 150 5.54 -11.35 -3.13
N GLY A 151 5.86 -10.18 -2.55
CA GLY A 151 6.83 -9.27 -3.12
C GLY A 151 7.00 -7.98 -2.32
N LEU A 152 8.07 -7.24 -2.63
CA LEU A 152 8.39 -5.96 -1.98
C LEU A 152 8.14 -4.78 -2.93
N VAL A 153 7.75 -3.64 -2.38
CA VAL A 153 7.70 -2.35 -3.08
C VAL A 153 8.66 -1.41 -2.39
N ASN A 154 9.63 -0.88 -3.14
CA ASN A 154 10.49 0.18 -2.65
C ASN A 154 9.72 1.51 -2.69
N ASN A 155 9.47 2.10 -1.53
CA ASN A 155 8.89 3.43 -1.36
C ASN A 155 9.77 4.27 -0.42
N SER A 156 11.09 4.24 -0.61
CA SER A 156 12.01 5.05 0.18
C SER A 156 11.81 6.53 -0.08
N HIS A 157 11.29 7.23 0.93
CA HIS A 157 11.03 8.67 0.91
C HIS A 157 11.25 9.32 2.28
N LEU A 158 11.54 10.62 2.26
CA LEU A 158 11.66 11.52 3.41
C LEU A 158 10.64 12.68 3.35
N GLY A 159 9.51 12.44 2.68
CA GLY A 159 8.50 13.48 2.43
C GLY A 159 9.07 14.56 1.50
N ASP A 160 8.99 15.82 1.91
CA ASP A 160 9.47 16.96 1.11
C ASP A 160 11.00 17.03 1.02
N HIS A 161 11.71 16.25 1.85
CA HIS A 161 13.18 16.14 1.83
C HIS A 161 13.69 14.95 1.02
N THR A 162 12.82 14.28 0.27
CA THR A 162 13.23 13.16 -0.59
C THR A 162 14.10 13.68 -1.73
N ASP A 163 15.14 12.93 -2.10
CA ASP A 163 15.91 13.14 -3.31
C ASP A 163 16.09 11.82 -4.09
N VAL A 164 16.59 11.92 -5.32
CA VAL A 164 16.80 10.77 -6.21
C VAL A 164 17.81 9.78 -5.64
N ASP A 165 18.87 10.28 -4.99
CA ASP A 165 19.92 9.44 -4.42
C ASP A 165 19.37 8.58 -3.27
N PHE A 166 18.47 9.12 -2.45
CA PHE A 166 17.79 8.39 -1.39
C PHE A 166 16.88 7.29 -1.95
N ILE A 167 16.08 7.59 -2.98
CA ILE A 167 15.20 6.61 -3.64
C ILE A 167 16.03 5.45 -4.24
N GLN A 168 17.12 5.80 -4.93
CA GLN A 168 18.02 4.85 -5.58
C GLN A 168 18.80 4.02 -4.56
N THR A 169 19.27 4.62 -3.47
CA THR A 169 19.92 3.88 -2.37
C THR A 169 18.93 2.95 -1.69
N GLY A 170 17.69 3.38 -1.49
CA GLY A 170 16.60 2.52 -1.03
C GLY A 170 16.36 1.32 -1.94
N SER A 171 16.41 1.52 -3.26
CA SER A 171 16.26 0.44 -4.24
C SER A 171 17.33 -0.65 -4.08
N ASP A 172 18.59 -0.29 -3.85
CA ASP A 172 19.67 -1.27 -3.61
C ASP A 172 19.38 -2.12 -2.37
N ILE A 173 19.06 -1.46 -1.27
CA ILE A 173 18.81 -2.11 0.03
C ILE A 173 17.62 -3.06 -0.08
N VAL A 174 16.51 -2.60 -0.68
CA VAL A 174 15.29 -3.39 -0.86
C VAL A 174 15.55 -4.57 -1.79
N LEU A 175 16.29 -4.38 -2.88
CA LEU A 175 16.62 -5.45 -3.80
C LEU A 175 17.50 -6.53 -3.14
N ASP A 176 18.48 -6.15 -2.35
CA ASP A 176 19.34 -7.10 -1.66
C ASP A 176 18.61 -7.86 -0.55
N ALA A 177 17.66 -7.22 0.15
CA ALA A 177 16.75 -7.91 1.06
C ALA A 177 15.84 -8.89 0.29
N ALA A 178 15.24 -8.46 -0.81
CA ALA A 178 14.35 -9.28 -1.64
C ALA A 178 15.06 -10.55 -2.16
N LYS A 179 16.30 -10.43 -2.65
CA LYS A 179 17.13 -11.58 -3.07
C LYS A 179 17.33 -12.59 -1.96
N LYS A 180 17.60 -12.14 -0.73
CA LYS A 180 17.81 -13.01 0.44
C LYS A 180 16.52 -13.68 0.91
N LEU A 181 15.38 -13.01 0.75
CA LEU A 181 14.05 -13.54 1.06
C LEU A 181 13.51 -14.46 -0.04
N GLY A 182 14.13 -14.48 -1.22
CA GLY A 182 13.60 -15.18 -2.39
C GLY A 182 12.33 -14.53 -2.96
N LEU A 183 12.17 -13.22 -2.75
CA LEU A 183 11.01 -12.44 -3.17
C LEU A 183 11.38 -11.50 -4.34
N PRO A 184 10.43 -11.19 -5.24
CA PRO A 184 10.62 -10.14 -6.23
C PRO A 184 10.47 -8.74 -5.63
N VAL A 185 11.13 -7.76 -6.24
CA VAL A 185 10.77 -6.35 -6.07
C VAL A 185 9.79 -5.99 -7.18
N ILE A 186 8.57 -5.63 -6.81
CA ILE A 186 7.44 -5.42 -7.72
C ILE A 186 7.55 -4.07 -8.43
N ALA A 187 7.99 -3.05 -7.70
CA ALA A 187 8.19 -1.70 -8.20
C ALA A 187 9.06 -0.88 -7.25
N THR A 188 9.70 0.13 -7.80
CA THR A 188 10.12 1.32 -7.05
C THR A 188 9.04 2.37 -7.23
N THR A 189 8.70 3.08 -6.16
CA THR A 189 7.72 4.16 -6.18
C THR A 189 8.40 5.48 -5.85
N ALA A 190 7.93 6.55 -6.48
CA ALA A 190 8.50 7.88 -6.32
C ALA A 190 7.41 8.93 -6.58
N ASP A 191 7.52 10.09 -5.93
CA ASP A 191 6.68 11.25 -6.27
C ASP A 191 6.85 11.61 -7.75
N ILE A 192 5.75 11.99 -8.42
CA ILE A 192 5.72 12.34 -9.84
C ILE A 192 6.73 13.44 -10.22
N SER A 193 7.12 14.31 -9.29
CA SER A 193 8.15 15.33 -9.49
C SER A 193 9.53 14.77 -9.84
N PHE A 194 9.83 13.51 -9.49
CA PHE A 194 11.09 12.85 -9.84
C PHE A 194 11.11 12.23 -11.24
N LYS A 195 10.01 12.34 -12.01
CA LYS A 195 9.84 11.62 -13.28
C LYS A 195 10.90 11.92 -14.34
N GLU A 196 11.31 13.17 -14.45
CA GLU A 196 12.35 13.57 -15.41
C GLU A 196 13.74 13.03 -15.02
N GLN A 197 13.99 12.81 -13.72
CA GLN A 197 15.29 12.38 -13.21
C GLN A 197 15.42 10.85 -13.17
N LEU A 198 14.33 10.13 -12.88
CA LEU A 198 14.32 8.67 -12.72
C LEU A 198 13.98 7.92 -14.02
N GLY A 199 13.08 8.43 -14.86
CA GLY A 199 12.63 7.72 -16.07
C GLY A 199 11.68 6.54 -15.79
N SER A 200 11.65 5.51 -16.63
CA SER A 200 10.68 4.40 -16.46
C SER A 200 11.15 3.30 -15.51
N HIS A 201 12.45 3.23 -15.24
CA HIS A 201 13.07 2.21 -14.41
C HIS A 201 14.15 2.85 -13.53
N ASP A 202 14.35 2.33 -12.33
CA ASP A 202 15.43 2.77 -11.45
C ASP A 202 16.79 2.18 -11.90
N LYS A 203 17.88 2.46 -11.17
CA LYS A 203 19.22 1.99 -11.56
C LYS A 203 19.36 0.46 -11.51
N ASN A 204 18.47 -0.21 -10.78
CA ASN A 204 18.40 -1.66 -10.68
C ASN A 204 17.48 -2.29 -11.75
N ASN A 205 17.03 -1.48 -12.71
CA ASN A 205 16.12 -1.87 -13.78
C ASN A 205 14.77 -2.39 -13.24
N ILE A 206 14.30 -1.83 -12.11
CA ILE A 206 12.98 -2.08 -11.54
C ILE A 206 12.03 -0.99 -12.04
N GLU A 207 10.80 -1.37 -12.46
CA GLU A 207 9.76 -0.43 -12.89
C GLU A 207 9.56 0.69 -11.84
N VAL A 208 9.59 1.95 -12.28
CA VAL A 208 9.25 3.10 -11.44
C VAL A 208 7.78 3.45 -11.63
N ARG A 209 6.99 3.31 -10.55
CA ARG A 209 5.59 3.74 -10.47
C ARG A 209 5.52 5.10 -9.79
N TYR A 210 5.13 6.10 -10.55
CA TYR A 210 4.99 7.46 -10.04
C TYR A 210 3.71 7.64 -9.25
N LEU A 211 3.84 8.36 -8.13
CA LEU A 211 2.76 8.65 -7.20
C LEU A 211 2.41 10.13 -7.26
N GLU A 212 1.12 10.45 -7.31
CA GLU A 212 0.59 11.74 -6.87
C GLU A 212 0.37 11.67 -5.36
N ARG A 213 0.61 12.76 -4.62
CA ARG A 213 0.46 12.78 -3.15
C ARG A 213 -0.97 13.12 -2.73
N TRP A 214 -1.73 12.11 -2.32
CA TRP A 214 -3.09 12.24 -1.81
C TRP A 214 -3.14 12.36 -0.29
N MET A 215 -2.29 11.60 0.40
CA MET A 215 -2.35 11.47 1.85
C MET A 215 -2.01 12.74 2.65
N PRO A 216 -1.19 13.72 2.16
CA PRO A 216 -1.05 15.01 2.85
C PRO A 216 -2.37 15.78 3.00
N SER A 217 -3.38 15.47 2.18
CA SER A 217 -4.73 16.05 2.26
C SER A 217 -5.73 15.16 3.01
N ALA A 218 -5.27 14.06 3.60
CA ALA A 218 -6.07 13.10 4.36
C ALA A 218 -5.95 13.28 5.88
N LEU A 219 -5.48 14.43 6.34
CA LEU A 219 -5.49 14.81 7.75
C LEU A 219 -6.91 15.20 8.16
N TRP A 220 -7.37 14.59 9.25
CA TRP A 220 -8.60 14.97 9.96
C TRP A 220 -8.45 16.27 10.73
#